data_AF-A0A443LJV6-F1
#
_entry.id   AF-A0A443LJV6-F1
#
_cell.length_a   1.000
_cell.length_b   1.000
_cell.length_c   1.000
_cell.angle_alpha   90.00
_cell.angle_beta   90.00
_cell.angle_gamma   90.00
#
_symmetry.space_group_name_H-M   'P 1'
#
loop_
_entity.id
_entity.type
_entity.pdbx_description
1 polymer ?
#
loop_
_entity_poly.entity_id
_entity_poly.type
_entity_poly.pdbx_seq_one_letter_code
_entity_poly.pdbx_strand_id
1 'polypeptide(L)' 'MLAEFISKSGKSRAAFAERIGISRSYLSEILSGKRRHSLVLAVSIERETCGEVPTASWVDAGTRKEASA' A
#
# COMPACT_ATOMS: atom_id res chain seq x y z
N MET A 1 -9.46 1.30 -2.23
CA MET A 1 -8.36 2.31 -2.31
C MET A 1 -7.24 1.93 -3.27
N LEU A 2 -6.20 1.15 -2.91
CA LEU A 2 -5.13 0.79 -3.89
C LEU A 2 -5.60 -0.16 -5.00
N ALA A 3 -6.38 -1.18 -4.66
CA ALA A 3 -6.92 -2.12 -5.66
C ALA A 3 -7.78 -1.39 -6.71
N GLU A 4 -8.59 -0.43 -6.27
CA GLU A 4 -9.41 0.42 -7.14
C GLU A 4 -8.56 1.34 -8.01
N PHE A 5 -7.52 1.98 -7.45
CA PHE A 5 -6.58 2.78 -8.23
C PHE A 5 -5.97 1.96 -9.37
N ILE A 6 -5.46 0.76 -9.06
CA ILE A 6 -4.83 -0.11 -10.07
C ILE A 6 -5.86 -0.46 -11.15
N SER A 7 -7.08 -0.84 -10.77
CA SER A 7 -8.17 -1.14 -11.72
C SER A 7 -8.56 0.06 -12.59
N LYS A 8 -8.62 1.28 -12.04
CA LYS A 8 -8.93 2.51 -12.78
C LYS A 8 -7.78 2.97 -13.68
N SER A 9 -6.54 2.74 -13.27
CA SER A 9 -5.34 3.14 -14.01
C SER A 9 -5.11 2.36 -15.31
N GLY A 10 -5.85 1.26 -15.54
CA GLY A 10 -5.64 0.36 -16.67
C GLY A 10 -4.38 -0.50 -16.57
N LYS A 11 -3.55 -0.32 -15.52
CA LYS A 11 -2.35 -1.13 -15.28
C LYS A 11 -2.73 -2.48 -14.69
N SER A 12 -2.01 -3.53 -15.08
CA SER A 12 -2.12 -4.82 -14.39
C SER A 12 -1.49 -4.74 -13.01
N ARG A 13 -1.96 -5.58 -12.07
CA ARG A 13 -1.33 -5.70 -10.73
C ARG A 13 0.13 -6.12 -10.83
N ALA A 14 0.49 -6.92 -11.83
CA ALA A 14 1.88 -7.32 -12.06
C ALA A 14 2.76 -6.13 -12.46
N ALA A 15 2.30 -5.33 -13.44
CA ALA A 15 3.02 -4.13 -13.89
C ALA A 15 3.16 -3.10 -12.77
N PHE A 16 2.13 -2.93 -11.94
CA PHE A 16 2.21 -2.04 -10.77
C PHE A 16 3.22 -2.54 -9.74
N ALA A 17 3.21 -3.85 -9.43
CA ALA A 17 4.16 -4.46 -8.50
C ALA A 17 5.61 -4.27 -8.96
N GLU A 18 5.90 -4.50 -10.25
CA GLU A 18 7.21 -4.29 -10.84
C GLU A 18 7.66 -2.83 -10.72
N ARG A 19 6.78 -1.86 -10.98
CA ARG A 19 7.09 -0.42 -10.87
C ARG A 19 7.48 0.01 -9.46
N ILE A 20 6.88 -0.58 -8.43
CA ILE A 20 7.22 -0.29 -7.02
C ILE A 20 8.25 -1.27 -6.43
N GLY A 21 8.83 -2.14 -7.26
CA GLY A 21 9.93 -3.03 -6.87
C GLY A 21 9.53 -4.21 -5.97
N ILE A 22 8.29 -4.70 -6.07
CA ILE A 22 7.80 -5.84 -5.29
C ILE A 22 7.27 -6.98 -6.16
N SER A 23 7.12 -8.17 -5.57
CA SER A 23 6.49 -9.29 -6.25
C SER A 23 4.97 -9.13 -6.33
N ARG A 24 4.37 -9.68 -7.38
CA ARG A 24 2.89 -9.76 -7.54
C ARG A 24 2.22 -10.47 -6.36
N SER A 25 2.83 -11.53 -5.84
CA SER A 25 2.32 -12.26 -4.68
C SER A 25 2.31 -11.37 -3.44
N TYR A 26 3.39 -10.62 -3.20
CA TYR A 26 3.46 -9.70 -2.07
C TYR A 26 2.44 -8.57 -2.20
N LEU A 27 2.25 -8.00 -3.41
CA LEU A 27 1.17 -7.04 -3.65
C LEU A 27 -0.21 -7.64 -3.33
N SER A 28 -0.45 -8.91 -3.68
CA SER A 28 -1.73 -9.58 -3.40
C SER A 28 -1.96 -9.80 -1.89
N GLU A 29 -0.91 -10.12 -1.13
CA GLU A 29 -0.96 -10.22 0.34
C GLU A 29 -1.30 -8.87 1.01
N ILE A 30 -0.72 -7.78 0.49
CA ILE A 30 -1.01 -6.41 0.96
C ILE A 30 -2.47 -6.04 0.65
N LEU A 31 -2.92 -6.25 -0.59
CA LEU A 31 -4.28 -5.91 -1.02
C LEU A 31 -5.37 -6.72 -0.30
N SER A 32 -5.04 -7.93 0.17
CA SER A 32 -5.95 -8.78 0.96
C SER A 32 -5.88 -8.51 2.47
N GLY A 33 -5.03 -7.58 2.92
CA GLY A 33 -4.83 -7.28 4.34
C GLY A 33 -4.07 -8.37 5.12
N LYS A 34 -3.63 -9.45 4.44
CA LYS A 34 -2.87 -10.54 5.07
C LYS A 34 -1.51 -10.11 5.56
N ARG A 35 -0.93 -9.08 4.94
CA ARG A 35 0.40 -8.59 5.28
C ARG A 35 0.42 -7.07 5.43
N ARG A 36 0.96 -6.63 6.56
CA ARG A 36 1.30 -5.22 6.79
C ARG A 36 2.57 -4.89 6.03
N HIS A 37 2.54 -3.82 5.25
CA HIS A 37 3.69 -3.32 4.51
C HIS A 37 4.49 -2.35 5.39
N SER A 38 5.74 -2.08 5.00
CA SER A 38 6.58 -1.09 5.67
C SER A 38 6.16 0.34 5.28
N LEU A 39 6.52 1.32 6.12
CA LEU A 39 6.33 2.74 5.80
C LEU A 39 7.01 3.12 4.48
N VAL A 40 8.20 2.58 4.22
CA VAL A 40 8.93 2.82 2.96
C VAL A 40 8.11 2.40 1.75
N LEU A 41 7.45 1.24 1.80
CA LEU A 41 6.59 0.78 0.71
C LEU A 41 5.33 1.64 0.58
N ALA A 42 4.75 2.10 1.69
CA ALA A 42 3.61 3.00 1.67
C ALA A 42 3.93 4.32 0.95
N VAL A 43 5.10 4.91 1.26
CA VAL A 43 5.59 6.13 0.61
C VAL A 43 5.86 5.91 -0.88
N SER A 44 6.42 4.75 -1.26
CA SER A 44 6.61 4.41 -2.68
C SER A 44 5.28 4.31 -3.44
N ILE A 45 4.26 3.71 -2.81
CA ILE A 45 2.91 3.64 -3.37
C ILE A 45 2.31 5.04 -3.51
N GLU A 46 2.40 5.88 -2.48
CA GLU A 46 1.89 7.26 -2.54
C GLU A 46 2.53 8.06 -3.67
N ARG A 47 3.85 7.94 -3.85
CA ARG A 47 4.57 8.60 -4.94
C ARG A 47 4.14 8.11 -6.32
N GLU A 48 4.03 6.79 -6.51
CA GLU A 48 3.61 6.20 -7.79
C GLU A 48 2.12 6.47 -8.11
N THR A 49 1.31 6.72 -7.10
CA THR A 49 -0.12 7.08 -7.23
C THR A 49 -0.35 8.59 -7.22
N CYS A 50 0.71 9.41 -7.21
CA CYS A 50 0.62 10.87 -7.12
C CYS A 50 -0.28 11.36 -5.97
N GLY A 51 -0.28 10.67 -4.83
CA GLY A 51 -1.08 11.01 -3.66
C GLY A 51 -2.52 10.49 -3.66
N GLU A 52 -2.99 9.82 -4.74
CA GLU A 52 -4.35 9.24 -4.76
C GLU A 52 -4.52 8.13 -3.72
N VAL A 53 -3.42 7.44 -3.41
CA VAL A 53 -3.36 6.47 -2.30
C VAL A 53 -2.37 7.00 -1.25
N PRO A 54 -2.81 7.87 -0.33
CA PRO A 54 -1.95 8.48 0.66
C PRO A 54 -1.51 7.47 1.71
N THR A 55 -0.28 7.58 2.22
CA THR A 55 0.26 6.70 3.26
C THR A 55 -0.64 6.66 4.50
N ALA A 56 -1.27 7.78 4.86
CA ALA A 56 -2.16 7.89 6.00
C ALA A 56 -3.38 6.97 5.92
N SER A 57 -3.83 6.57 4.73
CA SER A 57 -5.00 5.67 4.59
C SER A 57 -4.73 4.23 5.02
N TRP A 58 -3.47 3.89 5.28
CA TRP A 58 -3.01 2.56 5.68
C TRP A 58 -2.70 2.46 7.17
N VAL A 59 -2.82 3.58 7.89
CA VAL A 59 -2.61 3.65 9.33
C VAL A 59 -3.98 3.64 9.98
N ASP A 60 -4.30 2.55 10.69
CA ASP A 60 -5.47 2.54 11.55
C ASP A 60 -5.30 3.61 12.64
N ALA A 61 -6.32 4.45 12.85
CA ALA A 61 -6.32 5.55 13.82
C ALA A 61 -6.09 5.13 15.30
N GLY A 62 -5.90 3.83 15.56
CA GLY A 62 -5.88 3.24 16.91
C GLY A 62 -4.50 2.90 17.49
N THR A 63 -3.37 3.24 16.85
CA THR A 63 -2.04 2.92 17.43
C THR A 63 -1.45 4.06 18.26
N ARG A 64 -2.21 4.53 19.26
CA ARG A 64 -1.57 5.02 20.49
C ARG A 64 -1.30 3.78 21.34
N LYS A 65 -0.11 3.18 21.25
CA LYS A 65 0.35 2.35 22.37
C LYS A 65 0.53 3.31 23.52
N GLU A 66 -0.37 3.27 24.50
CA GLU A 66 -0.10 3.87 25.80
C GLU A 66 1.22 3.26 26.28
N ALA A 67 2.22 4.11 26.44
CA ALA A 67 3.44 3.74 27.13
C ALA A 67 3.00 3.38 28.56
N SER A 68 2.99 2.09 28.89
CA SER A 68 2.86 1.66 30.28
C SER A 68 4.10 2.15 31.01
N ALA A 69 3.85 3.01 31.99
CA ALA A 69 4.78 3.42 33.03
C ALA A 69 5.24 2.23 33.88
#